data_AF-A0A953M5Z0-F1
#
_entry.id   AF-A0A953M5Z0-F1
#
_cell.length_a   1.000
_cell.length_b   1.000
_cell.length_c   1.000
_cell.angle_alpha   90.00
_cell.angle_beta   90.00
_cell.angle_gamma   90.00
#
_symmetry.space_group_name_H-M   'P 1'
#
loop_
_entity.id
_entity.type
_entity.pdbx_description
1 polymer ?
#
loop_
_entity_poly.entity_id
_entity_poly.type
_entity_poly.pdbx_seq_one_letter_code
_entity_poly.pdbx_strand_id
1 'polypeptide(L)' 'MSVLVRVHEELATEFESVSGDVLASPFPVEAWRDDFPTLADAAVYVMAHHEGYHLGQITQWRRAAGFGPAEP' A
#
# COMPACT_ATOMS: atom_id res chain seq x y z
N MET A 1 12.19 14.61 0.88
CA MET A 1 11.16 13.61 0.57
C MET A 1 11.46 12.37 1.38
N SER A 2 10.52 11.90 2.21
CA SER A 2 10.70 10.68 2.98
C SER A 2 10.87 9.48 2.05
N VAL A 3 11.54 8.41 2.52
CA VAL A 3 11.70 7.17 1.74
C VAL A 3 10.33 6.60 1.38
N LEU A 4 9.34 6.73 2.26
CA LEU A 4 7.98 6.27 2.04
C LEU A 4 7.34 6.98 0.85
N VAL A 5 7.32 8.33 0.85
CA VAL A 5 6.72 9.11 -0.24
C VAL A 5 7.37 8.77 -1.58
N ARG A 6 8.71 8.70 -1.63
CA ARG A 6 9.42 8.36 -2.86
C ARG A 6 9.05 6.97 -3.38
N VAL A 7 9.04 5.96 -2.51
CA VAL A 7 8.72 4.59 -2.93
C VAL A 7 7.25 4.47 -3.32
N HIS A 8 6.33 5.13 -2.62
CA HIS A 8 4.91 5.14 -3.00
C HIS A 8 4.71 5.74 -4.40
N GLU A 9 5.36 6.88 -4.70
CA GLU A 9 5.30 7.50 -6.03
C GLU A 9 5.90 6.61 -7.13
N GLU A 10 7.04 5.96 -6.86
CA GLU A 10 7.66 4.99 -7.77
C GLU A 10 6.70 3.81 -8.04
N LEU A 11 6.10 3.23 -7.00
CA LEU A 11 5.17 2.11 -7.12
C LEU A 11 3.88 2.50 -7.85
N ALA A 12 3.32 3.67 -7.57
CA ALA A 12 2.14 4.18 -8.27
C ALA A 12 2.41 4.35 -9.77
N THR A 13 3.57 4.91 -10.12
CA THR A 13 4.01 5.08 -11.52
C THR A 13 4.17 3.71 -12.20
N GLU A 14 4.84 2.76 -11.55
CA GLU A 14 5.03 1.42 -12.10
C GLU A 14 3.69 0.70 -12.26
N PHE A 15 2.78 0.81 -11.30
CA PHE A 15 1.45 0.19 -11.36
C PHE A 15 0.65 0.64 -12.58
N GLU A 16 0.70 1.92 -12.94
CA GLU A 16 0.07 2.46 -14.15
C GLU A 16 0.64 1.88 -15.45
N SER A 17 1.89 1.43 -15.42
CA SER A 17 2.59 0.85 -16.58
C SER A 17 2.31 -0.65 -16.77
N VAL A 18 1.82 -1.35 -15.74
CA VAL A 18 1.55 -2.79 -15.80
C VAL A 18 0.32 -3.05 -16.67
N SER A 19 0.44 -4.03 -17.57
CA SER A 19 -0.69 -4.44 -18.42
C SER A 19 -1.88 -4.93 -17.59
N GLY A 20 -3.10 -4.56 -18.01
CA GLY A 20 -4.33 -5.01 -17.38
C GLY A 20 -4.46 -6.53 -17.26
N ASP A 21 -3.97 -7.30 -18.25
CA ASP A 21 -4.02 -8.77 -18.21
C ASP A 21 -3.18 -9.35 -17.07
N VAL A 22 -2.02 -8.74 -16.78
CA VAL A 22 -1.19 -9.12 -15.61
C VAL A 22 -1.91 -8.74 -14.32
N LEU A 23 -2.47 -7.54 -14.24
CA LEU A 23 -3.20 -7.09 -13.06
C LEU A 23 -4.42 -7.96 -12.76
N ALA A 24 -5.10 -8.47 -13.81
CA ALA A 24 -6.24 -9.38 -13.70
C ALA A 24 -5.83 -10.85 -13.41
N SER A 25 -4.54 -11.17 -13.43
CA SER A 25 -4.09 -12.54 -13.16
C SER A 25 -4.35 -12.93 -11.71
N PRO A 26 -4.65 -14.21 -11.43
CA PRO A 26 -4.90 -14.68 -10.07
C PRO A 26 -3.72 -14.40 -9.16
N PHE A 27 -4.00 -14.04 -7.89
CA PHE A 27 -2.92 -13.87 -6.92
C PHE A 27 -2.11 -15.18 -6.79
N PRO A 28 -0.76 -15.12 -6.82
CA PRO A 28 0.08 -16.31 -6.96
C PRO A 28 -0.02 -17.25 -5.75
N VAL A 29 -0.33 -16.71 -4.57
CA VAL A 29 -0.49 -17.52 -3.35
C VAL A 29 -1.95 -17.92 -3.20
N GLU A 30 -2.25 -19.19 -3.47
CA GLU A 30 -3.62 -19.73 -3.49
C GLU A 30 -4.41 -19.46 -2.22
N ALA A 31 -3.78 -19.61 -1.05
CA ALA A 31 -4.42 -19.38 0.25
C ALA A 31 -4.93 -17.94 0.47
N TRP A 32 -4.49 -16.98 -0.35
CA TRP A 32 -4.87 -15.58 -0.24
C TRP A 32 -5.86 -15.14 -1.31
N ARG A 33 -6.28 -16.03 -2.22
CA ARG A 33 -7.16 -15.65 -3.34
C ARG A 33 -8.58 -15.28 -2.92
N ASP A 34 -9.04 -15.77 -1.77
CA ASP A 34 -10.35 -15.40 -1.22
C ASP A 34 -10.38 -13.91 -0.83
N ASP A 35 -9.28 -13.39 -0.29
CA ASP A 35 -9.14 -11.98 0.07
C ASP A 35 -8.61 -11.12 -1.10
N PHE A 36 -7.74 -11.70 -1.93
CA PHE A 36 -7.11 -11.06 -3.08
C PHE A 36 -7.30 -11.90 -4.35
N PRO A 37 -8.47 -11.81 -5.02
CA PRO A 37 -8.74 -12.60 -6.21
C PRO A 37 -7.71 -12.39 -7.33
N THR A 38 -7.24 -11.15 -7.51
CA THR A 38 -6.26 -10.77 -8.54
C THR A 38 -5.02 -10.09 -7.97
N LEU A 39 -3.97 -9.94 -8.79
CA LEU A 39 -2.81 -9.12 -8.45
C LEU A 39 -3.19 -7.66 -8.19
N ALA A 40 -4.17 -7.12 -8.92
CA ALA A 40 -4.65 -5.75 -8.73
C ALA A 40 -5.23 -5.54 -7.32
N ASP A 41 -6.04 -6.50 -6.85
CA ASP A 41 -6.68 -6.43 -5.53
C ASP A 41 -5.63 -6.35 -4.41
N ALA A 42 -4.60 -7.21 -4.50
CA ALA A 42 -3.49 -7.21 -3.55
C ALA A 42 -2.67 -5.91 -3.61
N ALA A 43 -2.34 -5.42 -4.81
CA ALA A 43 -1.54 -4.21 -4.99
C ALA A 43 -2.26 -2.97 -4.43
N VAL A 44 -3.54 -2.80 -4.74
CA VAL A 44 -4.36 -1.70 -4.23
C VAL A 44 -4.53 -1.80 -2.72
N TYR A 45 -4.76 -3.00 -2.19
CA TYR A 45 -4.85 -3.20 -0.74
C TYR A 45 -3.56 -2.75 -0.03
N VAL A 46 -2.39 -3.17 -0.53
CA VAL A 46 -1.11 -2.81 0.10
C VAL A 46 -0.86 -1.30 0.03
N MET A 47 -0.99 -0.70 -1.15
CA MET A 47 -0.63 0.72 -1.38
C MET A 47 -1.64 1.71 -0.80
N ALA A 48 -2.94 1.37 -0.75
CA ALA A 48 -3.97 2.32 -0.33
C ALA A 48 -4.52 2.03 1.07
N HIS A 49 -4.73 0.75 1.42
CA HIS A 49 -5.36 0.39 2.69
C HIS A 49 -4.35 0.09 3.79
N HIS A 50 -3.47 -0.88 3.55
CA HIS A 50 -2.50 -1.37 4.54
C HIS A 50 -1.48 -0.30 4.92
N GLU A 51 -0.94 0.42 3.93
CA GLU A 51 -0.07 1.58 4.18
C GLU A 51 -0.78 2.65 5.03
N GLY A 52 -1.98 3.05 4.64
CA GLY A 52 -2.79 4.03 5.37
C GLY A 52 -3.11 3.61 6.81
N TYR A 53 -3.38 2.32 7.03
CA TYR A 53 -3.62 1.76 8.37
C TYR A 53 -2.41 1.96 9.30
N HIS A 54 -1.20 1.64 8.82
CA HIS A 54 0.03 1.83 9.60
C HIS A 54 0.39 3.30 9.81
N LEU A 55 0.16 4.16 8.81
CA LEU A 55 0.30 5.61 8.98
C LEU A 55 -0.62 6.14 10.09
N GLY A 56 -1.84 5.61 10.16
CA GLY A 56 -2.78 5.86 11.27
C GLY A 56 -2.19 5.46 12.62
N GLN A 57 -1.65 4.24 12.75
CA GLN A 57 -1.03 3.77 13.99
C GLN A 57 0.15 4.64 14.43
N ILE A 58 1.07 4.95 13.51
CA ILE A 58 2.23 5.81 13.79
C ILE A 58 1.78 7.19 14.23
N THR A 59 0.76 7.74 13.57
CA THR A 59 0.17 9.04 13.93
C THR A 59 -0.37 9.03 15.37
N GLN A 60 -1.06 7.96 15.77
CA GLN A 60 -1.58 7.84 17.14
C GLN A 60 -0.44 7.67 18.16
N TRP A 61 0.58 6.87 17.86
CA TRP A 61 1.73 6.70 18.76
C TRP A 61 2.51 8.00 18.96
N ARG A 62 2.70 8.78 17.90
CA ARG A 62 3.34 10.10 17.99
C ARG A 62 2.57 11.03 18.93
N ARG A 63 1.25 11.11 18.77
CA ARG A 63 0.37 11.91 19.64
C ARG A 63 0.45 11.45 21.09
N ALA A 64 0.39 10.15 21.33
CA ALA A 64 0.49 9.58 22.68
C ALA A 64 1.82 9.90 23.36
N ALA A 65 2.91 9.97 22.60
CA ALA A 65 4.24 10.32 23.10
C ALA A 65 4.49 11.85 23.19
N GLY A 66 3.48 12.69 22.93
CA GLY A 66 3.58 14.14 23.00
C GLY A 66 4.24 14.80 21.78
N PHE A 67 4.42 14.06 20.68
CA PHE A 67 4.89 14.62 19.41
C PHE A 67 3.72 15.15 18.57
N GLY A 68 4.00 16.14 17.71
CA GLY A 68 3.08 16.59 16.67
C GLY A 68 2.86 15.53 15.57
N PRO A 69 2.01 15.81 14.57
CA PRO A 69 1.81 14.91 13.43
C PRO A 69 3.15 14.55 12.76
N ALA A 70 3.20 13.40 12.09
CA ALA A 70 4.33 13.10 11.20
C ALA A 70 4.26 14.07 10.00
N GLU A 71 5.39 14.65 9.63
CA GLU A 71 5.48 15.38 8.36
C GLU A 71 5.58 14.37 7.20
N PRO A 72 5.01 14.68 6.02
CA PRO A 72 5.09 13.82 4.83
C PRO A 72 6.54 13.57 4.35
#